data_AF-A0A7C1WTZ1-F1
#
_entry.id   AF-A0A7C1WTZ1-F1
#
_cell.length_a   1.000
_cell.length_b   1.000
_cell.length_c   1.000
_cell.angle_alpha   90.00
_cell.angle_beta   90.00
_cell.angle_gamma   90.00
#
_symmetry.space_group_name_H-M   'P 1'
#
loop_
_entity.id
_entity.type
_entity.pdbx_description
1 polymer ?
#
loop_
_entity_poly.entity_id
_entity_poly.type
_entity_poly.pdbx_seq_one_letter_code
_entity_poly.pdbx_strand_id
1 'polypeptide(L)' 'DYKKRYSVKPGLTGWAQVNYKASNTVPEAQKKLVYDLYYIENMSIFLDIKILIMTLRKIL' A
#
# COMPACT_ATOMS: atom_id res chain seq x y z
N ASP A 1 12.65 -1.01 9.09
CA ASP A 1 12.58 0.12 10.05
C ASP A 1 11.16 0.69 10.04
N TYR A 2 10.39 0.46 11.11
CA TYR A 2 8.98 0.85 11.19
C TYR A 2 8.78 2.38 11.13
N LYS A 3 9.81 3.15 11.52
CA LYS A 3 9.75 4.62 11.53
C LYS A 3 9.62 5.21 10.13
N LYS A 4 10.16 4.52 9.11
CA LYS A 4 10.06 4.96 7.70
C LYS A 4 8.60 5.08 7.23
N ARG A 5 7.66 4.32 7.81
CA ARG A 5 6.23 4.42 7.47
C ARG A 5 5.64 5.81 7.73
N TYR A 6 6.18 6.56 8.70
CA TYR A 6 5.68 7.89 9.05
C TYR A 6 6.28 9.02 8.20
N SER A 7 7.17 8.72 7.24
CA SER A 7 7.74 9.75 6.37
C SER A 7 6.74 10.29 5.35
N VAL A 8 5.66 9.55 5.08
CA VAL A 8 4.61 9.92 4.14
C VAL A 8 3.27 9.91 4.88
N LYS A 9 2.43 10.90 4.58
CA LYS A 9 1.07 10.96 5.14
C LYS A 9 0.27 9.73 4.69
N PRO A 10 -0.62 9.18 5.54
CA PRO A 10 -1.50 8.09 5.13
C PRO A 10 -2.38 8.53 3.95
N GLY A 11 -2.42 7.71 2.90
CA GLY A 11 -3.30 7.91 1.73
C GLY A 11 -4.68 7.29 1.92
N LEU A 12 -5.62 7.63 1.03
CA LEU A 12 -6.96 7.05 0.99
C LEU A 12 -6.91 5.55 0.61
N THR A 13 -6.04 5.21 -0.34
CA THR A 13 -5.74 3.84 -0.77
C THR A 13 -4.25 3.64 -0.99
N GLY A 14 -3.73 2.46 -0.69
CA GLY A 14 -2.31 2.15 -0.80
C GLY A 14 -2.00 0.85 -1.54
N TRP A 15 -0.74 0.70 -1.94
CA TRP A 15 -0.23 -0.47 -2.66
C TRP A 15 -0.53 -1.80 -1.94
N ALA A 16 -0.52 -1.82 -0.61
CA ALA A 16 -0.92 -3.00 0.17
C ALA A 16 -2.40 -3.35 0.03
N GLN A 17 -3.31 -2.36 -0.03
CA GLN A 17 -4.77 -2.58 -0.10
C GLN A 17 -5.21 -3.15 -1.45
N VAL A 18 -4.52 -2.80 -2.53
CA VAL A 18 -4.80 -3.35 -3.87
C VAL A 18 -4.22 -4.76 -4.05
N ASN A 19 -3.09 -5.07 -3.43
CA ASN A 19 -2.42 -6.38 -3.57
C ASN A 19 -2.86 -7.43 -2.53
N TYR A 20 -3.49 -7.05 -1.42
CA TYR A 20 -3.92 -7.98 -0.38
C TYR A 20 -5.37 -7.75 0.07
N LYS A 21 -6.02 -8.82 0.56
CA LYS A 21 -7.26 -8.71 1.34
C LYS A 21 -6.92 -8.26 2.75
N ALA A 22 -7.74 -7.37 3.32
CA ALA A 22 -7.61 -7.00 4.72
C ALA A 22 -7.77 -8.26 5.59
N SER A 23 -6.70 -8.61 6.32
CA SER A 23 -6.68 -9.72 7.26
C SER A 23 -5.93 -9.26 8.52
N ASN A 24 -6.39 -9.71 9.69
CA ASN A 24 -5.98 -9.17 11.00
C ASN A 24 -4.89 -10.00 11.70
N THR A 25 -4.09 -10.73 10.93
CA THR A 25 -3.07 -11.64 11.44
C THR A 25 -1.67 -10.98 11.46
N VAL A 26 -0.83 -11.38 12.41
CA VAL A 26 0.51 -10.78 12.64
C VAL A 26 1.47 -10.94 11.44
N PRO A 27 1.55 -12.11 10.77
CA PRO A 27 2.41 -12.26 9.57
C PRO A 27 2.00 -11.35 8.42
N GLU A 28 0.71 -11.06 8.28
CA GLU A 28 0.14 -10.21 7.24
C GLU A 28 0.42 -8.73 7.51
N ALA A 29 0.46 -8.32 8.78
CA ALA A 29 0.92 -6.99 9.16
C ALA A 29 2.37 -6.73 8.73
N GLN A 30 3.24 -7.75 8.80
CA GLN A 30 4.61 -7.67 8.28
C GLN A 30 4.62 -7.54 6.75
N LYS A 31 3.82 -8.34 6.02
CA LYS A 31 3.69 -8.20 4.56
C LYS A 31 3.19 -6.81 4.17
N LYS A 32 2.18 -6.28 4.86
CA LYS A 32 1.68 -4.91 4.66
C LYS A 32 2.80 -3.89 4.81
N LEU A 33 3.64 -4.04 5.82
CA LEU A 33 4.80 -3.16 6.02
C LEU A 33 5.78 -3.21 4.84
N VAL A 34 6.03 -4.38 4.25
CA VAL A 34 6.89 -4.49 3.04
C VAL A 34 6.28 -3.71 1.87
N TYR A 35 4.98 -3.82 1.65
CA TYR A 35 4.29 -3.05 0.59
C TYR A 35 4.29 -1.55 0.84
N ASP A 36 4.12 -1.12 2.09
CA ASP A 36 4.19 0.28 2.47
C ASP A 36 5.60 0.86 2.23
N LEU A 37 6.65 0.10 2.58
CA LEU A 37 8.03 0.52 2.32
C LEU A 37 8.35 0.56 0.82
N TYR A 38 7.90 -0.45 0.06
CA TYR A 38 8.08 -0.46 -1.40
C TYR A 38 7.44 0.77 -2.06
N TYR A 39 6.24 1.14 -1.63
CA TYR A 39 5.57 2.33 -2.12
C TYR A 39 6.36 3.60 -1.80
N ILE A 40 6.87 3.75 -0.57
CA ILE A 40 7.67 4.91 -0.16
C ILE A 40 8.95 5.01 -0.99
N GLU A 41 9.61 3.88 -1.27
CA GLU A 41 10.86 3.84 -2.02
C GLU A 41 10.66 4.03 -3.54
N ASN A 42 9.49 3.72 -4.09
CA ASN A 42 9.21 3.74 -5.53
C ASN A 42 8.06 4.71 -5.91
N MET A 43 7.77 5.69 -5.04
CA MET A 43 6.65 6.60 -5.21
C MET A 43 6.78 7.37 -6.53
N SER A 44 5.78 7.23 -7.39
CA SER A 44 5.75 7.86 -8.71
C SER A 44 4.31 8.05 -9.18
N ILE A 45 4.07 9.05 -10.04
CA ILE A 45 2.75 9.32 -10.62
C ILE A 45 2.17 8.08 -11.31
N PHE A 46 3.02 7.29 -11.97
CA PHE A 46 2.59 6.04 -12.62
C PHE A 46 2.13 4.98 -11.61
N LEU A 47 2.84 4.84 -10.48
CA LEU A 47 2.44 3.93 -9.41
C LEU A 47 1.10 4.36 -8.79
N ASP A 48 0.87 5.65 -8.62
CA ASP A 48 -0.40 6.19 -8.10
C ASP A 48 -1.57 5.92 -9.06
N ILE A 49 -1.38 6.16 -10.36
CA ILE A 49 -2.38 5.82 -11.38
C ILE A 49 -2.69 4.32 -11.37
N LYS A 50 -1.66 3.47 -11.24
CA LYS A 50 -1.84 2.02 -11.13
C LYS A 50 -2.66 1.63 -9.91
N ILE A 51 -2.38 2.20 -8.74
CA ILE A 51 -3.16 1.98 -7.50
C ILE A 51 -4.61 2.41 -7.70
N LEU A 52 -4.84 3.56 -8.34
CA LEU A 52 -6.19 4.07 -8.59
C LEU A 52 -6.99 3.13 -9.51
N ILE A 53 -6.40 2.69 -10.63
CA ILE A 53 -7.05 1.74 -11.57
C ILE A 53 -7.37 0.41 -10.87
N MET A 54 -6.41 -0.15 -10.13
CA MET A 54 -6.63 -1.40 -9.40
C MET A 54 -7.70 -1.28 -8.32
N THR A 55 -7.78 -0.11 -7.67
CA THR A 55 -8.84 0.18 -6.69
C THR A 55 -10.21 0.20 -7.35
N LEU A 56 -10.36 0.90 -8.48
CA LEU A 56 -11.62 0.95 -9.22
C LEU A 56 -12.07 -0.46 -9.66
N ARG A 57 -11.14 -1.28 -10.18
CA ARG A 57 -11.42 -2.69 -10.56
C ARG A 57 -11.80 -3.61 -9.40
N LYS A 58 -11.50 -3.23 -8.16
CA LYS A 58 -11.83 -4.03 -6.98
C LYS A 58 -13.19 -3.65 -6.38
N ILE A 59 -13.67 -2.46 -6.69
CA ILE A 59 -14.96 -1.92 -6.23
C ILE A 59 -16.07 -2.20 -7.25
N LEU A 60 -15.76 -2.16 -8.55
CA LEU A 60 -16.63 -2.61 -9.64
C LEU A 60 -16.67 -4.14 -9.72
#